data_AF-A0A8C5SM26-F1
#
_entry.id   AF-A0A8C5SM26-F1
#
_cell.length_a   1.000
_cell.length_b   1.000
_cell.length_c   1.000
_cell.angle_alpha   90.00
_cell.angle_beta   90.00
_cell.angle_gamma   90.00
#
_symmetry.space_group_name_H-M   'P 1'
#
loop_
_entity.id
_entity.type
_entity.pdbx_description
1 polymer ?
#
loop_
_entity_poly.entity_id
_entity_poly.type
_entity_poly.pdbx_seq_one_letter_code
_entity_poly.pdbx_strand_id
1 'polypeptide(L)'
;MTGSRSFSLTKFGLSPLSASAALAVLVTLVMAAAWYWRRRDRRRPLRLKQVGTVSGLFIYPIKSCKGVAVQQAEVTKLGLRDGDLRDRCWLVIKEDGHMVTARQEPRLVLVSITSQNGYLTLSAPEMKDCHIPVKLSTKNPIRNCRLFGFDVQGRDCGEDAAQWITAYLKSEPYRLVCFEPNMVPRNSKDLMEPFRPTDKIAYSDCSPIMLLSEASLEELNSRLEKKVQIRNFRPSILVTGCGPNEEDSWDDIIIGNAQMRGTMACPRCILTTVDPNTGIIDRKEPLNTLKR
;
A
#
# COMPACT_ATOMS: atom_id res chain seq x y z
N MET A 1 -90.21 -36.94 -9.85
CA MET A 1 -89.86 -37.87 -8.75
C MET A 1 -88.38 -38.21 -8.86
N THR A 2 -87.68 -38.17 -7.71
CA THR A 2 -86.40 -38.85 -7.40
C THR A 2 -85.18 -38.52 -8.28
N GLY A 3 -84.03 -38.06 -7.79
CA GLY A 3 -83.58 -37.87 -6.42
C GLY A 3 -82.17 -37.28 -6.45
N SER A 4 -81.92 -36.31 -5.57
CA SER A 4 -80.58 -35.82 -5.26
C SER A 4 -79.86 -36.85 -4.39
N ARG A 5 -78.66 -37.28 -4.79
CA ARG A 5 -77.66 -37.82 -3.87
C ARG A 5 -76.28 -37.24 -4.19
N SER A 6 -75.89 -36.33 -3.30
CA SER A 6 -74.52 -35.97 -2.95
C SER A 6 -73.65 -37.22 -2.79
N PHE A 7 -72.44 -37.17 -3.34
CA PHE A 7 -71.32 -37.98 -2.86
C PHE A 7 -70.11 -37.07 -2.64
N SER A 8 -69.83 -36.89 -1.35
CA SER A 8 -68.60 -36.33 -0.80
C SER A 8 -67.40 -37.20 -1.18
N LEU A 9 -66.33 -36.55 -1.65
CA LEU A 9 -65.00 -37.14 -1.80
C LEU A 9 -63.97 -36.31 -1.05
N THR A 10 -64.07 -36.32 0.28
CA THR A 10 -62.90 -36.21 1.16
C THR A 10 -62.15 -37.54 1.14
N LYS A 11 -61.22 -37.70 0.21
CA LYS A 11 -60.20 -38.76 0.24
C LYS A 11 -58.88 -38.20 -0.29
N PHE A 12 -58.12 -37.58 0.60
CA PHE A 12 -56.66 -37.65 0.74
C PHE A 12 -56.33 -36.68 1.89
N GLY A 13 -56.03 -37.23 3.06
CA GLY A 13 -55.81 -36.49 4.31
C GLY A 13 -54.49 -35.71 4.32
N LEU A 14 -54.39 -34.68 3.48
CA LEU A 14 -53.39 -33.64 3.57
C LEU A 14 -54.10 -32.38 4.05
N SER A 15 -53.85 -31.99 5.30
CA SER A 15 -54.25 -30.67 5.79
C SER A 15 -53.65 -29.61 4.86
N PRO A 16 -54.39 -28.57 4.42
CA PRO A 16 -53.79 -27.48 3.69
C PRO A 16 -52.71 -26.90 4.61
N LEU A 17 -51.44 -26.99 4.19
CA LEU A 17 -50.35 -26.26 4.83
C LEU A 17 -50.85 -24.82 4.96
N SER A 18 -50.89 -24.32 6.20
CA SER A 18 -51.24 -22.92 6.43
C SER A 18 -50.33 -22.07 5.54
N ALA A 19 -50.86 -20.99 4.95
CA ALA A 19 -50.07 -20.12 4.07
C ALA A 19 -48.73 -19.71 4.72
N SER A 20 -48.70 -19.60 6.05
CA SER A 20 -47.51 -19.38 6.88
C SER A 20 -46.48 -20.52 6.80
N ALA A 21 -46.90 -21.78 6.82
CA ALA A 21 -46.00 -22.93 6.68
C ALA A 21 -45.42 -23.02 5.26
N ALA A 22 -46.24 -22.76 4.23
CA ALA A 22 -45.75 -22.71 2.84
C ALA A 22 -44.73 -21.57 2.63
N LEU A 23 -44.98 -20.40 3.23
CA LEU A 23 -44.05 -19.26 3.17
C LEU A 23 -42.72 -19.58 3.88
N ALA A 24 -42.75 -20.24 5.03
CA ALA A 24 -41.55 -20.64 5.76
C ALA A 24 -40.67 -21.62 4.96
N VAL A 25 -41.28 -22.58 4.25
CA VAL A 25 -40.54 -23.49 3.36
C VAL A 25 -39.92 -22.74 2.17
N LEU A 26 -40.64 -21.77 1.59
CA LEU A 26 -40.11 -20.98 0.47
C LEU A 26 -38.88 -20.15 0.90
N VAL A 27 -38.97 -19.48 2.06
CA VAL A 27 -37.87 -18.67 2.60
C VAL A 27 -36.64 -19.52 2.90
N THR A 28 -36.83 -20.70 3.52
CA THR A 28 -35.72 -21.61 3.81
C THR A 28 -35.06 -22.15 2.55
N LEU A 29 -35.83 -22.49 1.50
CA LEU A 29 -35.28 -22.91 0.20
C LEU A 29 -34.49 -21.79 -0.48
N VAL A 30 -35.00 -20.54 -0.47
CA VAL A 30 -34.29 -19.38 -1.03
C VAL A 30 -33.00 -19.12 -0.25
N MET A 31 -33.04 -19.18 1.08
CA MET A 31 -31.84 -19.00 1.93
C MET A 31 -30.82 -20.13 1.71
N ALA A 32 -31.27 -21.38 1.59
CA ALA A 32 -30.42 -22.52 1.32
C ALA A 32 -29.81 -22.45 -0.09
N ALA A 33 -30.59 -22.04 -1.09
CA ALA A 33 -30.10 -21.78 -2.43
C ALA A 33 -29.07 -20.64 -2.43
N ALA A 34 -29.38 -19.49 -1.82
CA ALA A 34 -28.45 -18.37 -1.71
C ALA A 34 -27.15 -18.76 -0.98
N TRP A 35 -27.26 -19.56 0.09
CA TRP A 35 -26.11 -20.11 0.79
C TRP A 35 -25.32 -21.08 -0.10
N TYR A 36 -25.99 -22.00 -0.80
CA TYR A 36 -25.37 -22.96 -1.71
C TYR A 36 -24.65 -22.27 -2.87
N TRP A 37 -25.30 -21.29 -3.51
CA TRP A 37 -24.71 -20.47 -4.58
C TRP A 37 -23.52 -19.68 -4.07
N ARG A 38 -23.62 -18.98 -2.93
CA ARG A 38 -22.46 -18.29 -2.30
C ARG A 38 -21.32 -19.26 -1.98
N ARG A 39 -21.64 -20.47 -1.51
CA ARG A 39 -20.63 -21.49 -1.16
C ARG A 39 -20.01 -22.12 -2.40
N ARG A 40 -20.78 -22.29 -3.48
CA ARG A 40 -20.33 -22.80 -4.78
C ARG A 40 -19.46 -21.78 -5.51
N ASP A 41 -19.83 -20.50 -5.48
CA ASP A 41 -19.06 -19.43 -6.10
C ASP A 41 -17.71 -19.24 -5.38
N ARG A 42 -17.70 -19.35 -4.05
CA ARG A 42 -16.48 -19.45 -3.25
C ARG A 42 -15.62 -20.70 -3.51
N ARG A 43 -16.18 -21.74 -4.15
CA ARG A 43 -15.50 -23.00 -4.48
C ARG A 43 -15.13 -23.12 -5.95
N ARG A 44 -15.44 -22.13 -6.80
CA ARG A 44 -14.92 -22.12 -8.17
C ARG A 44 -13.40 -21.98 -8.11
N PRO A 45 -12.63 -22.90 -8.70
CA PRO A 45 -11.18 -22.78 -8.72
C PRO A 45 -10.82 -21.48 -9.45
N LEU A 46 -10.01 -20.64 -8.79
CA LEU A 46 -9.46 -19.44 -9.42
C LEU A 46 -8.64 -19.89 -10.62
N ARG A 47 -9.02 -19.42 -11.81
CA ARG A 47 -8.22 -19.67 -13.02
C ARG A 47 -7.07 -18.68 -13.03
N LEU A 48 -5.95 -19.07 -12.42
CA LEU A 48 -4.76 -18.25 -12.36
C LEU A 48 -3.97 -18.38 -13.66
N LYS A 49 -3.51 -17.25 -14.20
CA LYS A 49 -2.55 -17.17 -15.30
C LYS A 49 -1.29 -16.54 -14.74
N GLN A 50 -0.14 -17.17 -14.94
CA GLN A 50 1.13 -16.51 -14.64
C GLN A 50 1.34 -15.38 -15.66
N VAL A 51 1.51 -14.17 -15.15
CA VAL A 51 1.72 -12.95 -15.95
C VAL A 51 3.09 -12.33 -15.74
N GLY A 52 3.86 -12.83 -14.76
CA GLY A 52 5.21 -12.36 -14.47
C GLY A 52 5.79 -13.09 -13.27
N THR A 53 6.99 -12.66 -12.84
CA THR A 53 7.72 -13.18 -11.68
C THR A 53 8.29 -12.01 -10.90
N VAL A 54 8.24 -12.05 -9.56
CA VAL A 54 8.88 -11.04 -8.72
C VAL A 54 10.40 -11.12 -8.92
N SER A 55 11.00 -10.01 -9.32
CA SER A 55 12.45 -9.88 -9.49
C SER A 55 13.10 -8.99 -8.42
N GLY A 56 12.30 -8.20 -7.69
CA GLY A 56 12.81 -7.41 -6.57
C GLY A 56 11.72 -6.97 -5.60
N LEU A 57 12.11 -6.83 -4.33
CA LEU A 57 11.27 -6.29 -3.26
C LEU A 57 12.01 -5.16 -2.57
N PHE A 58 11.32 -4.05 -2.33
CA PHE A 58 11.90 -2.87 -1.71
C PHE A 58 10.96 -2.32 -0.63
N ILE A 59 11.52 -2.08 0.55
CA ILE A 59 10.85 -1.38 1.65
C ILE A 59 11.48 0.00 1.78
N TYR A 60 10.69 1.04 1.95
CA TYR A 60 11.19 2.41 2.18
C TYR A 60 10.73 2.86 3.56
N PRO A 61 11.47 2.51 4.64
CA PRO A 61 11.01 2.72 6.01
C PRO A 61 10.67 4.19 6.30
N ILE A 62 11.57 5.10 5.88
CA ILE A 62 11.38 6.53 5.97
C ILE A 62 10.90 7.08 4.63
N LYS A 63 9.83 7.88 4.66
CA LYS A 63 9.32 8.59 3.48
C LYS A 63 10.44 9.35 2.78
N SER A 64 10.53 9.17 1.46
CA SER A 64 11.53 9.79 0.58
C SER A 64 12.98 9.31 0.71
N CYS A 65 13.34 8.56 1.75
CA CYS A 65 14.71 8.05 1.91
C CYS A 65 15.00 6.84 1.03
N LYS A 66 16.24 6.34 1.05
CA LYS A 66 16.67 5.18 0.26
C LYS A 66 15.85 3.94 0.60
N GLY A 67 15.57 3.12 -0.41
CA GLY A 67 14.90 1.83 -0.23
C GLY A 67 15.88 0.76 0.26
N VAL A 68 15.36 -0.17 1.04
CA VAL A 68 16.03 -1.39 1.48
C VAL A 68 15.55 -2.53 0.61
N ALA A 69 16.47 -3.15 -0.14
CA ALA A 69 16.17 -4.35 -0.90
C ALA A 69 16.09 -5.55 0.06
N VAL A 70 15.04 -6.36 -0.07
CA VAL A 70 14.80 -7.54 0.77
C VAL A 70 14.53 -8.76 -0.11
N GLN A 71 14.81 -9.96 0.43
CA GLN A 71 14.58 -11.22 -0.30
C GLN A 71 13.14 -11.74 -0.14
N GLN A 72 12.48 -11.32 0.92
CA GLN A 72 11.10 -11.67 1.23
C GLN A 72 10.45 -10.51 2.00
N ALA A 73 9.13 -10.40 1.93
CA ALA A 73 8.38 -9.45 2.73
C ALA A 73 6.96 -9.96 2.97
N GLU A 74 6.43 -9.66 4.13
CA GLU A 74 5.01 -9.80 4.43
C GLU A 74 4.23 -8.64 3.78
N VAL A 75 3.14 -8.99 3.11
CA VAL A 75 2.16 -8.01 2.61
C VAL A 75 1.17 -7.68 3.72
N THR A 76 1.23 -6.45 4.24
CA THR A 76 0.29 -5.95 5.25
C THR A 76 -0.69 -4.96 4.63
N LYS A 77 -1.74 -4.59 5.37
CA LYS A 77 -2.69 -3.55 4.94
C LYS A 77 -2.04 -2.16 4.74
N LEU A 78 -0.89 -1.91 5.35
CA LEU A 78 -0.18 -0.62 5.28
C LEU A 78 1.00 -0.64 4.29
N GLY A 79 1.32 -1.80 3.69
CA GLY A 79 2.47 -1.99 2.80
C GLY A 79 3.32 -3.20 3.19
N LEU A 80 4.52 -3.28 2.62
CA LEU A 80 5.47 -4.36 2.88
C LEU A 80 6.09 -4.27 4.28
N ARG A 81 6.37 -5.43 4.88
CA ARG A 81 7.10 -5.58 6.14
C ARG A 81 8.14 -6.68 6.05
N ASP A 82 9.34 -6.44 6.57
CA ASP A 82 10.34 -7.47 6.81
C ASP A 82 10.98 -7.23 8.19
N GLY A 83 10.64 -8.09 9.16
CA GLY A 83 10.98 -7.87 10.57
C GLY A 83 10.49 -6.50 11.08
N ASP A 84 11.44 -5.68 11.52
CA ASP A 84 11.22 -4.33 12.04
C ASP A 84 11.08 -3.26 10.92
N LEU A 85 11.44 -3.58 9.68
CA LEU A 85 11.28 -2.69 8.55
C LEU A 85 9.83 -2.68 8.10
N ARG A 86 9.18 -1.53 8.18
CA ARG A 86 7.81 -1.31 7.70
C ARG A 86 7.77 -0.17 6.71
N ASP A 87 7.08 -0.39 5.60
CA ASP A 87 7.05 0.55 4.50
C ASP A 87 6.40 1.89 4.88
N ARG A 88 7.12 3.00 4.63
CA ARG A 88 6.75 4.40 4.88
C ARG A 88 6.07 4.62 6.25
N CYS A 89 6.59 4.00 7.30
CA CYS A 89 6.12 4.17 8.67
C CYS A 89 6.91 5.20 9.47
N TRP A 90 7.89 5.86 8.85
CA TRP A 90 8.62 6.98 9.42
C TRP A 90 8.57 8.20 8.49
N LEU A 91 8.52 9.40 9.07
CA LEU A 91 8.37 10.66 8.36
C LEU A 91 9.28 11.73 8.94
N VAL A 92 9.96 12.47 8.07
CA VAL A 92 10.63 13.71 8.45
C VAL A 92 9.60 14.84 8.42
N ILE A 93 9.54 15.62 9.49
CA ILE A 93 8.66 16.77 9.62
C ILE A 93 9.44 18.03 10.00
N LYS A 94 8.90 19.18 9.64
CA LYS A 94 9.28 20.47 10.23
C LYS A 94 8.78 20.57 11.67
N GLU A 95 9.27 21.55 12.42
CA GLU A 95 8.79 21.84 13.79
C GLU A 95 7.28 22.15 13.85
N ASP A 96 6.71 22.70 12.77
CA ASP A 96 5.26 22.97 12.66
C ASP A 96 4.43 21.73 12.26
N GLY A 97 5.06 20.56 12.11
CA GLY A 97 4.41 19.30 11.77
C GLY A 97 4.23 19.03 10.26
N HIS A 98 4.59 19.97 9.38
CA HIS A 98 4.50 19.71 7.93
C HIS A 98 5.52 18.67 7.46
N MET A 99 5.08 17.80 6.55
CA MET A 99 5.97 16.80 5.92
C MET A 99 7.18 17.45 5.23
N VAL A 100 8.31 16.76 5.29
CA VAL A 100 9.48 17.00 4.46
C VAL A 100 9.66 15.81 3.54
N THR A 101 9.69 16.06 2.23
CA THR A 101 9.87 15.02 1.21
C THR A 101 11.04 15.34 0.30
N ALA A 102 11.47 14.38 -0.52
CA ALA A 102 12.53 14.63 -1.51
C ALA A 102 12.15 15.65 -2.60
N ARG A 103 10.91 16.14 -2.62
CA ARG A 103 10.52 17.30 -3.42
C ARG A 103 11.08 18.61 -2.87
N GLN A 104 11.18 18.71 -1.54
CA GLN A 104 11.76 19.84 -0.82
C GLN A 104 13.24 19.61 -0.51
N GLU A 105 13.57 18.42 -0.02
CA GLU A 105 14.90 18.02 0.43
C GLU A 105 15.39 16.78 -0.34
N PRO A 106 15.84 16.94 -1.61
CA PRO A 106 16.27 15.83 -2.46
C PRO A 106 17.34 14.93 -1.84
N ARG A 107 18.23 15.47 -1.00
CA ARG A 107 19.29 14.74 -0.28
C ARG A 107 18.77 13.63 0.64
N LEU A 108 17.48 13.63 0.99
CA LEU A 108 16.84 12.53 1.72
C LEU A 108 17.03 11.18 1.02
N VAL A 109 17.05 11.13 -0.33
CA VAL A 109 17.20 9.86 -1.08
C VAL A 109 18.54 9.16 -0.82
N LEU A 110 19.52 9.88 -0.26
CA LEU A 110 20.85 9.37 0.06
C LEU A 110 20.93 8.79 1.48
N VAL A 111 19.93 9.06 2.33
CA VAL A 111 19.85 8.48 3.67
C VAL A 111 19.51 6.99 3.52
N SER A 112 20.47 6.15 3.86
CA SER A 112 20.33 4.70 3.90
C SER A 112 19.87 4.22 5.26
N ILE A 113 19.11 3.12 5.27
CA ILE A 113 18.48 2.55 6.45
C ILE A 113 18.86 1.08 6.54
N THR A 114 19.29 0.67 7.72
CA THR A 114 19.38 -0.74 8.10
C THR A 114 18.61 -0.96 9.40
N SER A 115 18.22 -2.21 9.68
CA SER A 115 17.62 -2.56 10.96
C SER A 115 18.28 -3.80 11.52
N GLN A 116 18.80 -3.70 12.73
CA GLN A 116 19.50 -4.77 13.42
C GLN A 116 19.38 -4.58 14.94
N ASN A 117 19.26 -5.69 15.68
CA ASN A 117 19.27 -5.70 17.15
C ASN A 117 18.25 -4.75 17.81
N GLY A 118 17.08 -4.55 17.17
CA GLY A 118 16.03 -3.65 17.67
C GLY A 118 16.28 -2.16 17.44
N TYR A 119 17.28 -1.81 16.63
CA TYR A 119 17.58 -0.45 16.20
C TYR A 119 17.40 -0.30 14.68
N LEU A 120 16.98 0.89 14.28
CA LEU A 120 17.02 1.40 12.93
C LEU A 120 18.21 2.35 12.83
N THR A 121 19.15 2.05 11.94
CA THR A 121 20.37 2.85 11.75
C THR A 121 20.23 3.72 10.51
N LEU A 122 20.44 5.02 10.66
CA LEU A 122 20.51 6.00 9.57
C LEU A 122 21.97 6.30 9.25
N SER A 123 22.32 6.15 7.98
CA SER A 123 23.64 6.49 7.45
C SER A 123 23.49 7.37 6.23
N ALA A 124 24.30 8.43 6.15
CA ALA A 124 24.35 9.36 5.03
C ALA A 124 25.79 9.84 4.79
N PRO A 125 26.12 10.35 3.59
CA PRO A 125 27.47 10.82 3.30
C PRO A 125 27.97 11.85 4.32
N GLU A 126 29.20 11.67 4.80
CA GLU A 126 29.89 12.56 5.76
C GLU A 126 29.21 12.67 7.15
N MET A 127 28.28 11.78 7.47
CA MET A 127 27.64 11.72 8.78
C MET A 127 28.08 10.46 9.53
N LYS A 128 28.24 10.58 10.86
CA LYS A 128 28.26 9.39 11.73
C LYS A 128 26.88 8.76 11.74
N ASP A 129 26.81 7.44 11.92
CA ASP A 129 25.54 6.73 12.00
C ASP A 129 24.69 7.21 13.18
N CYS A 130 23.37 7.28 12.97
CA CYS A 130 22.38 7.53 14.02
C CYS A 130 21.58 6.25 14.27
N HIS A 131 21.53 5.81 15.53
CA HIS A 131 20.80 4.62 15.93
C HIS A 131 19.52 5.01 16.65
N ILE A 132 18.39 4.56 16.13
CA ILE A 132 17.06 4.88 16.64
C ILE A 132 16.40 3.58 17.10
N PRO A 133 15.92 3.47 18.35
CA PRO A 133 15.18 2.29 18.79
C PRO A 133 13.95 2.06 17.92
N VAL A 134 13.74 0.83 17.43
CA VAL A 134 12.52 0.47 16.68
C VAL A 134 11.28 0.64 17.56
N LYS A 135 11.39 0.27 18.84
CA LYS A 135 10.37 0.51 19.86
C LYS A 135 10.67 1.83 20.55
N LEU A 136 9.97 2.88 20.14
CA LEU A 136 10.11 4.20 20.75
C LEU A 136 9.53 4.24 22.17
N SER A 137 10.09 5.12 23.00
CA SER A 137 9.59 5.37 24.34
C SER A 137 8.18 5.95 24.27
N THR A 138 7.26 5.41 25.06
CA THR A 138 5.89 5.96 25.20
C THR A 138 5.87 7.36 25.82
N LYS A 139 6.98 7.79 26.43
CA LYS A 139 7.18 9.16 26.94
C LYS A 139 7.47 10.17 25.83
N ASN A 140 7.92 9.73 24.66
CA ASN A 140 8.14 10.65 23.54
C ASN A 140 6.78 11.22 23.10
N PRO A 141 6.69 12.52 22.78
CA PRO A 141 5.43 13.15 22.43
C PRO A 141 4.87 12.57 21.12
N ILE A 142 3.53 12.47 21.04
CA ILE A 142 2.85 12.29 19.76
C ILE A 142 2.71 13.66 19.12
N ARG A 143 3.20 13.81 17.90
CA ARG A 143 3.10 15.03 17.09
C ARG A 143 1.93 14.89 16.12
N ASN A 144 1.13 15.95 15.99
CA ASN A 144 0.20 16.10 14.88
C ASN A 144 1.00 16.58 13.66
N CYS A 145 0.87 15.86 12.56
CA CYS A 145 1.61 16.09 11.33
C CYS A 145 0.65 16.36 10.18
N ARG A 146 1.10 17.12 9.17
CA ARG A 146 0.33 17.40 7.96
C ARG A 146 1.01 16.79 6.75
N LEU A 147 0.35 15.80 6.14
CA LEU A 147 0.84 15.09 4.97
C LEU A 147 -0.12 15.27 3.80
N PHE A 148 0.31 16.02 2.78
CA PHE A 148 -0.52 16.43 1.62
C PHE A 148 -1.85 17.09 1.99
N GLY A 149 -1.86 17.89 3.07
CA GLY A 149 -3.09 18.55 3.54
C GLY A 149 -4.02 17.65 4.35
N PHE A 150 -3.57 16.47 4.78
CA PHE A 150 -4.32 15.58 5.67
C PHE A 150 -3.59 15.39 6.98
N ASP A 151 -4.35 15.29 8.07
CA ASP A 151 -3.79 15.06 9.40
C ASP A 151 -3.36 13.61 9.57
N VAL A 152 -2.22 13.43 10.22
CA VAL A 152 -1.69 12.13 10.62
C VAL A 152 -0.87 12.30 11.89
N GLN A 153 -0.78 11.26 12.71
CA GLN A 153 0.03 11.29 13.93
C GLN A 153 1.38 10.60 13.72
N GLY A 154 2.35 10.97 14.56
CA GLY A 154 3.62 10.27 14.66
C GLY A 154 4.28 10.47 16.02
N ARG A 155 4.88 9.40 16.55
CA ARG A 155 5.68 9.43 17.78
C ARG A 155 7.03 10.06 17.46
N ASP A 156 7.41 11.10 18.19
CA ASP A 156 8.72 11.74 18.06
C ASP A 156 9.85 10.73 18.33
N CYS A 157 10.89 10.75 17.51
CA CYS A 157 12.00 9.80 17.61
C CYS A 157 13.09 10.25 18.60
N GLY A 158 12.92 11.41 19.22
CA GLY A 158 13.86 11.98 20.16
C GLY A 158 14.81 12.99 19.52
N GLU A 159 15.63 13.60 20.37
CA GLU A 159 16.47 14.74 19.99
C GLU A 159 17.66 14.32 19.11
N ASP A 160 18.27 13.17 19.37
CA ASP A 160 19.39 12.67 18.58
C ASP A 160 19.02 12.50 17.10
N ALA A 161 17.82 11.94 16.82
CA ALA A 161 17.32 11.79 15.47
C ALA A 161 17.02 13.14 14.80
N ALA A 162 16.44 14.08 15.55
CA ALA A 162 16.13 15.43 15.06
C ALA A 162 17.40 16.21 14.70
N GLN A 163 18.40 16.20 15.60
CA GLN A 163 19.69 16.84 15.40
C GLN A 163 20.44 16.21 14.22
N TRP A 164 20.42 14.89 14.10
CA TRP A 164 21.10 14.19 13.00
C TRP A 164 20.52 14.58 11.63
N ILE A 165 19.19 14.57 11.47
CA ILE A 165 18.55 14.93 10.20
C ILE A 165 18.76 16.41 9.89
N THR A 166 18.61 17.28 10.88
CA THR A 166 18.84 18.73 10.74
C THR A 166 20.29 19.01 10.31
N ALA A 167 21.26 18.37 10.95
CA ALA A 167 22.68 18.53 10.63
C ALA A 167 23.05 18.00 9.24
N TYR A 168 22.39 16.92 8.78
CA TYR A 168 22.62 16.36 7.45
C TYR A 168 22.03 17.22 6.33
N LEU A 169 20.81 17.73 6.52
CA LEU A 169 20.09 18.51 5.49
C LEU A 169 20.53 19.99 5.46
N LYS A 170 20.94 20.56 6.60
CA LYS A 170 21.47 21.94 6.73
C LYS A 170 20.53 23.04 6.21
N SER A 171 19.21 22.80 6.30
CA SER A 171 18.19 23.73 5.80
C SER A 171 17.39 24.38 6.93
N GLU A 172 16.56 23.59 7.63
CA GLU A 172 15.70 24.04 8.73
C GLU A 172 15.72 22.99 9.84
N PRO A 173 15.26 23.32 11.07
CA PRO A 173 15.05 22.32 12.11
C PRO A 173 14.01 21.27 11.70
N TYR A 174 14.41 20.01 11.77
CA TYR A 174 13.58 18.87 11.41
C TYR A 174 13.50 17.86 12.55
N ARG A 175 12.39 17.12 12.59
CA ARG A 175 12.20 15.98 13.48
C ARG A 175 11.87 14.74 12.68
N LEU A 176 12.23 13.58 13.21
CA LEU A 176 11.74 12.30 12.71
C LEU A 176 10.57 11.85 13.59
N VAL A 177 9.51 11.33 12.96
CA VAL A 177 8.39 10.69 13.65
C VAL A 177 8.10 9.30 13.09
N CYS A 178 7.55 8.43 13.94
CA CYS A 178 7.15 7.07 13.59
C CYS A 178 5.63 6.86 13.76
N PHE A 179 5.02 6.15 12.81
CA PHE A 179 3.62 5.75 12.89
C PHE A 179 3.45 4.45 13.70
N GLU A 180 2.72 4.55 14.81
CA GLU A 180 2.37 3.41 15.65
C GLU A 180 0.99 2.81 15.28
N PRO A 181 0.78 1.49 15.40
CA PRO A 181 -0.49 0.86 15.00
C PRO A 181 -1.76 1.34 15.75
N ASN A 182 -1.59 1.95 16.93
CA ASN A 182 -2.68 2.53 17.73
C ASN A 182 -3.04 3.97 17.29
N MET A 183 -2.27 4.56 16.37
CA MET A 183 -2.55 5.88 15.81
C MET A 183 -3.56 5.80 14.67
N VAL A 184 -4.19 6.93 14.36
CA VAL A 184 -5.12 7.03 13.23
C VAL A 184 -4.32 7.08 11.91
N PRO A 185 -4.43 6.08 11.02
CA PRO A 185 -3.77 6.11 9.73
C PRO A 185 -4.49 7.05 8.76
N ARG A 186 -3.81 7.44 7.68
CA ARG A 186 -4.47 8.08 6.53
C ARG A 186 -5.26 7.06 5.72
N ASN A 187 -6.28 7.56 5.03
CA ASN A 187 -7.14 6.75 4.17
C ASN A 187 -6.85 7.06 2.71
N SER A 188 -6.56 6.03 1.91
CA SER A 188 -6.27 6.19 0.49
C SER A 188 -7.47 6.73 -0.29
N LYS A 189 -8.72 6.40 0.14
CA LYS A 189 -9.97 6.90 -0.49
C LYS A 189 -10.07 8.42 -0.47
N ASP A 190 -9.55 9.07 0.58
CA ASP A 190 -9.63 10.53 0.73
C ASP A 190 -8.66 11.25 -0.23
N LEU A 191 -7.76 10.50 -0.88
CA LEU A 191 -6.71 11.01 -1.75
C LEU A 191 -7.02 10.74 -3.22
N MET A 192 -7.56 9.56 -3.52
CA MET A 192 -7.82 9.08 -4.87
C MET A 192 -9.10 8.23 -4.85
N GLU A 193 -10.00 8.48 -5.79
CA GLU A 193 -11.32 7.84 -5.87
C GLU A 193 -11.26 6.30 -5.93
N PRO A 194 -10.39 5.63 -6.71
CA PRO A 194 -10.46 4.17 -6.90
C PRO A 194 -10.18 3.29 -5.67
N PHE A 195 -9.70 3.87 -4.57
CA PHE A 195 -9.45 3.13 -3.33
C PHE A 195 -10.74 2.87 -2.54
N ARG A 196 -10.70 1.92 -1.62
CA ARG A 196 -11.81 1.61 -0.70
C ARG A 196 -11.61 2.37 0.61
N PRO A 197 -12.68 2.66 1.39
CA PRO A 197 -12.55 3.25 2.72
C PRO A 197 -11.67 2.44 3.71
N THR A 198 -11.52 1.14 3.44
CA THR A 198 -10.69 0.20 4.20
C THR A 198 -9.20 0.28 3.86
N ASP A 199 -8.84 0.94 2.76
CA ASP A 199 -7.47 1.02 2.26
C ASP A 199 -6.75 2.13 3.04
N LYS A 200 -5.84 1.73 3.93
CA LYS A 200 -5.14 2.62 4.85
C LYS A 200 -3.67 2.71 4.50
N ILE A 201 -3.08 3.85 4.81
CA ILE A 201 -1.65 4.11 4.66
C ILE A 201 -1.13 4.89 5.87
N ALA A 202 0.14 4.68 6.20
CA ALA A 202 0.86 5.54 7.14
C ALA A 202 1.31 6.81 6.38
N TYR A 203 2.59 6.87 5.98
CA TYR A 203 3.15 8.05 5.32
C TYR A 203 3.39 7.87 3.82
N SER A 204 2.86 6.81 3.20
CA SER A 204 2.84 6.64 1.74
C SER A 204 2.05 7.77 1.05
N ASP A 205 2.28 7.95 -0.25
CA ASP A 205 1.60 9.00 -1.02
C ASP A 205 0.11 8.70 -1.16
N CYS A 206 -0.24 7.56 -1.74
CA CYS A 206 -1.63 7.13 -1.93
C CYS A 206 -1.89 5.63 -1.74
N SER A 207 -0.92 4.75 -2.06
CA SER A 207 -1.09 3.30 -2.03
C SER A 207 -0.13 2.63 -1.02
N PRO A 208 -0.52 1.52 -0.36
CA PRO A 208 0.39 0.71 0.46
C PRO A 208 1.45 -0.03 -0.37
N ILE A 209 1.15 -0.36 -1.63
CA ILE A 209 2.05 -1.10 -2.53
C ILE A 209 2.07 -0.42 -3.88
N MET A 210 3.27 -0.31 -4.46
CA MET A 210 3.46 0.05 -5.86
C MET A 210 4.19 -1.07 -6.57
N LEU A 211 3.61 -1.57 -7.64
CA LEU A 211 4.22 -2.54 -8.54
C LEU A 211 4.73 -1.83 -9.80
N LEU A 212 5.83 -2.30 -10.36
CA LEU A 212 6.40 -1.81 -11.62
C LEU A 212 7.10 -2.98 -12.33
N SER A 213 7.01 -3.06 -13.65
CA SER A 213 7.76 -4.06 -14.40
C SER A 213 9.13 -3.55 -14.87
N GLU A 214 10.08 -4.47 -15.02
CA GLU A 214 11.38 -4.20 -15.65
C GLU A 214 11.21 -3.73 -17.10
N ALA A 215 10.28 -4.36 -17.84
CA ALA A 215 9.97 -4.01 -19.20
C ALA A 215 9.48 -2.55 -19.35
N SER A 216 8.65 -2.05 -18.43
CA SER A 216 8.23 -0.64 -18.40
C SER A 216 9.41 0.32 -18.18
N LEU A 217 10.36 -0.04 -17.32
CA LEU A 217 11.56 0.76 -17.11
C LEU A 217 12.46 0.76 -18.34
N GLU A 218 12.64 -0.40 -18.99
CA GLU A 218 13.43 -0.54 -20.21
C GLU A 218 12.83 0.25 -21.38
N GLU A 219 11.50 0.18 -21.56
CA GLU A 219 10.77 0.96 -22.55
C GLU A 219 11.00 2.46 -22.35
N LEU A 220 10.83 2.96 -21.13
CA LEU A 220 11.08 4.37 -20.82
C LEU A 220 12.54 4.74 -21.10
N ASN A 221 13.46 3.88 -20.64
CA ASN A 221 14.88 4.09 -20.85
C ASN A 221 15.24 4.10 -22.33
N SER A 222 14.56 3.36 -23.21
CA SER A 222 14.81 3.40 -24.65
C SER A 222 14.59 4.80 -25.26
N ARG A 223 13.75 5.63 -24.62
CA ARG A 223 13.39 6.99 -25.04
C ARG A 223 14.20 8.09 -24.34
N LEU A 224 15.04 7.75 -23.35
CA LEU A 224 15.82 8.70 -22.57
C LEU A 224 17.28 8.76 -23.00
N GLU A 225 17.87 9.97 -23.03
CA GLU A 225 19.31 10.16 -23.19
C GLU A 225 20.05 9.71 -21.93
N LYS A 226 19.74 10.33 -20.78
CA LYS A 226 20.20 9.89 -19.45
C LYS A 226 19.24 8.84 -18.90
N LYS A 227 19.69 7.59 -18.85
CA LYS A 227 18.90 6.47 -18.31
C LYS A 227 18.61 6.66 -16.82
N VAL A 228 17.42 6.28 -16.40
CA VAL A 228 16.98 6.29 -15.00
C VAL A 228 17.00 4.88 -14.42
N GLN A 229 17.07 4.81 -13.09
CA GLN A 229 17.09 3.54 -12.36
C GLN A 229 15.71 3.26 -11.78
N ILE A 230 15.45 1.99 -11.43
CA ILE A 230 14.20 1.62 -10.77
C ILE A 230 13.96 2.43 -9.48
N ARG A 231 15.03 2.84 -8.81
CA ARG A 231 15.00 3.65 -7.58
C ARG A 231 14.39 5.04 -7.79
N ASN A 232 14.37 5.57 -9.01
CA ASN A 232 13.69 6.83 -9.34
C ASN A 232 12.17 6.71 -9.16
N PHE A 233 11.60 5.52 -9.39
CA PHE A 233 10.16 5.27 -9.34
C PHE A 233 9.69 4.72 -7.99
N ARG A 234 10.61 4.12 -7.23
CA ARG A 234 10.41 3.63 -5.85
C ARG A 234 9.33 2.53 -5.69
N PRO A 235 9.30 1.49 -6.54
CA PRO A 235 8.31 0.42 -6.42
C PRO A 235 8.55 -0.36 -5.13
N SER A 236 7.47 -0.88 -4.55
CA SER A 236 7.58 -1.87 -3.48
C SER A 236 7.87 -3.27 -4.05
N ILE A 237 7.29 -3.57 -5.22
CA ILE A 237 7.46 -4.85 -5.93
C ILE A 237 7.91 -4.57 -7.37
N LEU A 238 9.01 -5.19 -7.77
CA LEU A 238 9.49 -5.22 -9.15
C LEU A 238 9.20 -6.60 -9.76
N VAL A 239 8.71 -6.61 -10.99
CA VAL A 239 8.38 -7.85 -11.70
C VAL A 239 9.05 -7.92 -13.07
N THR A 240 9.24 -9.14 -13.55
CA THR A 240 9.78 -9.46 -14.87
C THR A 240 8.90 -10.50 -15.58
N GLY A 241 9.17 -10.77 -16.85
CA GLY A 241 8.43 -11.77 -17.65
C GLY A 241 7.07 -11.29 -18.19
N CYS A 242 6.87 -9.98 -18.29
CA CYS A 242 5.74 -9.32 -18.94
C CYS A 242 6.23 -8.23 -19.92
N GLY A 243 5.38 -7.81 -20.85
CA GLY A 243 5.63 -6.65 -21.70
C GLY A 243 5.54 -5.31 -20.97
N PRO A 244 5.96 -4.22 -21.63
CA PRO A 244 5.93 -2.89 -21.04
C PRO A 244 4.50 -2.44 -20.75
N ASN A 245 4.29 -1.92 -19.54
CA ASN A 245 3.02 -1.45 -18.99
C ASN A 245 1.91 -2.51 -18.89
N GLU A 246 2.23 -3.80 -19.07
CA GLU A 246 1.22 -4.85 -18.89
C GLU A 246 0.67 -4.87 -17.46
N GLU A 247 1.47 -4.43 -16.47
CA GLU A 247 1.05 -4.33 -15.08
C GLU A 247 -0.16 -3.42 -14.85
N ASP A 248 -0.43 -2.47 -15.76
CA ASP A 248 -1.56 -1.55 -15.65
C ASP A 248 -2.92 -2.25 -15.84
N SER A 249 -2.92 -3.43 -16.47
CA SER A 249 -4.13 -4.24 -16.71
C SER A 249 -4.39 -5.31 -15.65
N TRP A 250 -3.54 -5.43 -14.64
CA TRP A 250 -3.65 -6.49 -13.64
C TRP A 250 -4.57 -6.09 -12.48
N ASP A 251 -5.85 -6.42 -12.62
CA ASP A 251 -6.88 -6.09 -11.61
C ASP A 251 -6.78 -6.92 -10.33
N ASP A 252 -6.53 -8.22 -10.45
CA ASP A 252 -6.39 -9.15 -9.32
C ASP A 252 -5.03 -9.85 -9.42
N ILE A 253 -4.18 -9.63 -8.41
CA ILE A 253 -2.79 -10.07 -8.40
C ILE A 253 -2.61 -11.03 -7.21
N ILE A 254 -2.07 -12.22 -7.50
CA ILE A 254 -1.70 -13.20 -6.46
C ILE A 254 -0.20 -13.47 -6.54
N ILE A 255 0.49 -13.26 -5.41
CA ILE A 255 1.91 -13.56 -5.25
C ILE A 255 2.08 -14.40 -3.98
N GLY A 256 2.45 -15.66 -4.13
CA GLY A 256 2.44 -16.62 -3.03
C GLY A 256 1.02 -16.75 -2.44
N ASN A 257 0.86 -16.39 -1.17
CA ASN A 257 -0.43 -16.36 -0.48
C ASN A 257 -1.06 -14.95 -0.40
N ALA A 258 -0.36 -13.91 -0.86
CA ALA A 258 -0.84 -12.54 -0.83
C ALA A 258 -1.78 -12.29 -2.03
N GLN A 259 -2.97 -11.77 -1.74
CA GLN A 259 -3.93 -11.31 -2.74
C GLN A 259 -3.99 -9.79 -2.70
N MET A 260 -3.80 -9.18 -3.85
CA MET A 260 -3.77 -7.73 -4.02
C MET A 260 -4.68 -7.34 -5.18
N ARG A 261 -5.17 -6.11 -5.14
CA ARG A 261 -6.04 -5.55 -6.16
C ARG A 261 -5.34 -4.40 -6.88
N GLY A 262 -5.19 -4.49 -8.19
CA GLY A 262 -4.85 -3.37 -9.05
C GLY A 262 -5.89 -2.26 -8.87
N THR A 263 -5.42 -1.06 -8.53
CA THR A 263 -6.32 0.04 -8.15
C THR A 263 -6.27 1.18 -9.14
N MET A 264 -5.07 1.66 -9.47
CA MET A 264 -4.86 2.69 -10.46
C MET A 264 -3.39 2.70 -10.90
N ALA A 265 -3.11 3.19 -12.10
CA ALA A 265 -1.76 3.57 -12.49
C ALA A 265 -1.24 4.69 -11.57
N CYS A 266 0.05 4.63 -11.21
CA CYS A 266 0.61 5.63 -10.30
C CYS A 266 1.04 6.89 -11.08
N PRO A 267 0.43 8.06 -10.82
CA PRO A 267 0.84 9.31 -11.46
C PRO A 267 2.24 9.71 -10.99
N ARG A 268 3.09 10.10 -11.94
CA ARG A 268 4.50 10.42 -11.65
C ARG A 268 4.66 11.90 -11.34
N CYS A 269 5.49 12.18 -10.35
CA CYS A 269 5.78 13.53 -9.88
C CYS A 269 7.29 13.83 -9.92
N ILE A 270 7.64 15.08 -9.57
CA ILE A 270 9.00 15.62 -9.66
C ILE A 270 10.06 14.79 -8.92
N LEU A 271 9.65 13.99 -7.93
CA LEU A 271 10.55 13.10 -7.21
C LEU A 271 11.28 12.12 -8.14
N THR A 272 10.65 11.68 -9.24
CA THR A 272 11.30 10.81 -10.24
C THR A 272 12.53 11.44 -10.89
N THR A 273 12.64 12.77 -10.88
CA THR A 273 13.75 13.56 -11.44
C THR A 273 14.92 13.74 -10.46
N VAL A 274 14.78 13.25 -9.22
CA VAL A 274 15.88 13.25 -8.24
C VAL A 274 16.79 12.06 -8.54
N ASP A 275 18.06 12.33 -8.84
CA ASP A 275 19.06 11.30 -9.01
C ASP A 275 19.30 10.60 -7.66
N PRO A 276 19.02 9.30 -7.56
CA PRO A 276 19.02 8.62 -6.28
C PRO A 276 20.45 8.39 -5.75
N ASN A 277 21.50 8.64 -6.54
CA ASN A 277 22.90 8.48 -6.14
C ASN A 277 23.54 9.80 -5.70
N THR A 278 23.05 10.93 -6.22
CA THR A 278 23.63 12.26 -5.92
C THR A 278 22.69 13.16 -5.12
N GLY A 279 21.40 12.84 -5.07
CA GLY A 279 20.39 13.71 -4.45
C GLY A 279 20.20 15.03 -5.21
N ILE A 280 20.61 15.10 -6.48
CA ILE A 280 20.45 16.29 -7.33
C ILE A 280 19.17 16.15 -8.16
N ILE A 281 18.42 17.24 -8.27
CA ILE A 281 17.16 17.31 -9.01
C ILE A 281 17.40 17.87 -10.43
N ASP A 282 17.04 17.10 -11.46
CA ASP A 282 17.14 17.53 -12.87
C ASP A 282 15.98 18.48 -13.27
N ARG A 283 14.83 18.34 -12.59
CA ARG A 283 13.56 19.08 -12.80
C ARG A 283 12.88 18.88 -14.16
N LYS A 284 13.47 18.15 -15.11
CA LYS A 284 12.87 17.89 -16.43
C LYS A 284 12.65 16.40 -16.68
N GLU A 285 13.72 15.62 -16.71
CA GLU A 285 13.65 14.18 -17.00
C GLU A 285 13.61 13.33 -15.73
N PRO A 286 12.91 12.18 -15.73
CA PRO A 286 12.22 11.55 -16.86
C PRO A 286 10.78 12.05 -17.09
N LEU A 287 10.33 13.08 -16.36
CA LEU A 287 8.93 13.52 -16.41
C LEU A 287 8.46 14.05 -17.76
N ASN A 288 9.32 14.78 -18.48
CA ASN A 288 8.96 15.28 -19.80
C ASN A 288 8.73 14.14 -20.78
N THR A 289 9.59 13.11 -20.73
CA THR A 289 9.42 11.91 -21.56
C THR A 289 8.16 11.13 -21.18
N LEU A 290 7.85 11.01 -19.88
CA LEU A 290 6.64 10.33 -19.39
C LEU A 290 5.32 11.03 -19.76
N LYS A 291 5.35 12.33 -20.08
CA LYS A 291 4.16 13.11 -20.45
C LYS A 291 3.78 12.99 -21.93
N ARG A 292 4.70 12.49 -22.76
CA ARG A 292 4.49 12.30 -24.20
C ARG A 292 3.82 10.96 -24.45
#